data_AF-A0A6P0RQU3-F1
#
_entry.id   AF-A0A6P0RQU3-F1
#
_cell.length_a   1.000
_cell.length_b   1.000
_cell.length_c   1.000
_cell.angle_alpha   90.00
_cell.angle_beta   90.00
_cell.angle_gamma   90.00
#
_symmetry.space_group_name_H-M   'P 1'
#
loop_
_entity.id
_entity.type
_entity.pdbx_description
1 polymer ?
#
loop_
_entity_poly.entity_id
_entity_poly.type
_entity_poly.pdbx_seq_one_letter_code
_entity_poly.pdbx_strand_id
1 'polypeptide(L)' 'MMIELMKVTYSKKFPGLGEKIREARIKSELQLTRLAADAEISVTHWNRIENEKIKDLPLETLRSIEKALGVDFDVRFE' A
#
# COMPACT_ATOMS: atom_id res chain seq x y z
N MET A 1 27.61 -15.89 4.09
CA MET A 1 26.76 -15.33 5.17
C MET A 1 25.46 -14.90 4.52
N MET A 2 24.39 -15.68 4.66
CA MET A 2 23.06 -15.31 4.16
C MET A 2 22.51 -14.24 5.09
N ILE A 3 22.39 -13.01 4.61
CA ILE A 3 21.55 -12.01 5.25
C ILE A 3 20.10 -12.43 4.97
N GLU A 4 19.47 -13.08 5.95
CA GLU A 4 18.03 -13.25 5.97
C GLU A 4 17.38 -11.87 5.81
N LEU A 5 16.66 -11.66 4.71
CA LEU A 5 15.71 -10.57 4.59
C LEU A 5 14.65 -10.78 5.68
N MET A 6 14.87 -10.19 6.84
CA MET A 6 13.82 -10.00 7.83
C MET A 6 12.79 -9.07 7.18
N LYS A 7 11.75 -9.66 6.58
CA LYS A 7 10.56 -8.92 6.16
C LYS A 7 9.96 -8.35 7.44
N VAL A 8 10.31 -7.11 7.74
CA VAL A 8 9.78 -6.38 8.87
C VAL A 8 8.31 -6.12 8.59
N THR A 9 7.49 -7.11 8.92
CA THR A 9 6.04 -7.03 8.83
C THR A 9 5.59 -6.30 10.08
N TYR A 10 5.76 -4.97 10.11
CA TYR A 10 5.21 -4.15 11.19
C TYR A 10 3.69 -4.07 11.00
N SER A 11 2.97 -4.74 11.89
CA SER A 11 1.51 -4.82 11.90
C SER A 11 0.88 -3.66 12.68
N LYS A 12 1.24 -2.41 12.35
CA LYS A 12 0.49 -1.28 12.91
C LYS A 12 -0.85 -1.23 12.18
N LYS A 13 -1.94 -1.51 12.91
CA LYS A 13 -3.30 -1.29 12.39
C LYS A 13 -3.47 0.21 12.22
N PHE A 14 -3.51 0.67 10.98
CA PHE A 14 -3.86 2.05 10.63
C PHE A 14 -5.31 2.07 10.16
N PRO A 15 -6.29 2.11 11.07
CA PRO A 15 -7.69 2.21 10.67
C PRO A 15 -7.90 3.45 9.81
N GLY A 16 -8.55 3.29 8.67
CA GLY A 16 -8.80 4.36 7.69
C GLY A 16 -7.67 4.59 6.69
N LEU A 17 -6.57 3.85 6.74
CA LEU A 17 -5.52 3.95 5.70
C LEU A 17 -6.06 3.46 4.34
N GLY A 18 -6.86 2.39 4.34
CA GLY A 18 -7.48 1.88 3.12
C GLY A 18 -8.38 2.92 2.44
N GLU A 19 -9.14 3.68 3.23
CA GLU A 19 -9.98 4.77 2.73
C GLU A 19 -9.15 5.91 2.13
N LYS A 20 -8.08 6.35 2.82
CA LYS A 20 -7.15 7.37 2.28
C LYS A 20 -6.53 6.96 0.95
N ILE A 21 -6.11 5.69 0.82
CA ILE A 21 -5.57 5.15 -0.44
C ILE A 21 -6.63 5.21 -1.54
N ARG A 22 -7.87 4.83 -1.23
CA ARG A 22 -8.99 4.88 -2.18
C ARG A 22 -9.29 6.31 -2.62
N GLU A 23 -9.30 7.27 -1.71
CA GLU A 23 -9.49 8.68 -2.06
C GLU A 23 -8.37 9.21 -2.96
N ALA A 24 -7.11 8.91 -2.64
CA ALA A 24 -5.97 9.30 -3.45
C ALA A 24 -6.05 8.67 -4.86
N ARG A 25 -6.46 7.41 -4.96
CA ARG A 25 -6.72 6.76 -6.25
C ARG A 25 -7.80 7.49 -7.06
N ILE A 26 -8.94 7.81 -6.44
CA ILE A 26 -10.03 8.50 -7.13
C ILE A 26 -9.56 9.88 -7.64
N LYS A 27 -8.74 10.59 -6.85
CA LYS A 27 -8.14 11.89 -7.23
C LYS A 27 -7.08 11.77 -8.32
N SER A 28 -6.41 10.62 -8.45
CA SER A 28 -5.35 10.43 -9.45
C SER A 28 -5.86 10.35 -10.89
N GLU A 29 -7.16 10.09 -11.10
CA GLU A 29 -7.77 9.83 -12.42
C GLU A 29 -7.15 8.66 -13.21
N LEU A 30 -6.20 7.92 -12.61
CA LEU A 30 -5.54 6.77 -13.22
C LEU A 30 -6.37 5.49 -13.03
N GLN A 31 -6.25 4.58 -14.01
CA GLN A 31 -6.90 3.28 -13.92
C GLN A 31 -6.24 2.44 -12.80
N LEU A 32 -7.08 1.75 -12.02
CA LEU A 32 -6.61 0.88 -10.92
C LEU A 32 -5.62 -0.19 -11.41
N THR A 33 -5.83 -0.75 -12.60
CA THR A 33 -4.92 -1.71 -13.23
C THR A 33 -3.53 -1.13 -13.46
N ARG A 34 -3.45 0.14 -13.87
CA ARG A 34 -2.20 0.85 -14.09
C ARG A 34 -1.47 1.10 -12.77
N LEU A 35 -2.19 1.63 -11.78
CA LEU A 35 -1.65 1.89 -10.45
C LEU A 35 -1.14 0.62 -9.77
N ALA A 36 -1.90 -0.47 -9.86
CA ALA A 36 -1.49 -1.76 -9.30
C ALA A 36 -0.22 -2.29 -9.98
N ALA A 37 -0.12 -2.16 -11.32
CA ALA A 37 1.09 -2.51 -12.05
C ALA A 37 2.29 -1.63 -11.65
N ASP A 38 2.10 -0.32 -11.52
CA ASP A 38 3.15 0.62 -11.12
C ASP A 38 3.60 0.39 -9.66
N ALA A 39 2.71 -0.11 -8.80
CA ALA A 39 3.02 -0.50 -7.42
C ALA A 39 3.47 -1.98 -7.28
N GLU A 40 3.65 -2.71 -8.39
CA GLU A 40 4.07 -4.11 -8.42
C GLU A 40 3.19 -5.06 -7.59
N ILE A 41 1.88 -4.79 -7.51
CA ILE A 41 0.90 -5.63 -6.81
C ILE A 41 -0.29 -5.99 -7.70
N SER A 42 -1.02 -7.05 -7.34
CA SER A 42 -2.25 -7.39 -8.04
C SER A 42 -3.39 -6.41 -7.71
N VAL A 43 -4.27 -6.16 -8.68
CA VAL A 43 -5.51 -5.39 -8.50
C VAL A 43 -6.36 -5.95 -7.35
N THR A 44 -6.41 -7.27 -7.20
CA THR A 44 -7.10 -7.93 -6.09
C THR A 44 -6.45 -7.57 -4.75
N HIS A 45 -5.12 -7.59 -4.65
CA HIS A 45 -4.42 -7.20 -3.43
C HIS A 45 -4.66 -5.73 -3.11
N TRP A 46 -4.57 -4.83 -4.09
CA TRP A 46 -4.90 -3.40 -3.93
C TRP A 46 -6.30 -3.20 -3.36
N ASN A 47 -7.32 -3.83 -3.96
CA ASN A 47 -8.70 -3.75 -3.46
C ASN A 47 -8.81 -4.24 -2.01
N ARG A 48 -8.08 -5.29 -1.63
CA ARG A 48 -8.07 -5.76 -0.24
C ARG A 48 -7.46 -4.73 0.71
N ILE A 49 -6.43 -4.00 0.28
CA ILE A 49 -5.82 -2.90 1.04
C ILE A 49 -6.83 -1.76 1.22
N GLU A 50 -7.49 -1.32 0.15
CA GLU A 50 -8.50 -0.25 0.21
C GLU A 50 -9.68 -0.59 1.14
N ASN A 51 -10.07 -1.86 1.17
CA ASN A 51 -11.16 -2.34 2.04
C ASN A 51 -10.67 -2.79 3.42
N GLU A 52 -9.38 -2.61 3.74
CA GLU A 52 -8.74 -3.07 4.98
C GLU A 52 -8.96 -4.58 5.27
N LYS A 53 -9.14 -5.38 4.21
CA LYS A 53 -9.30 -6.85 4.23
C LYS A 53 -7.94 -7.57 4.16
N ILE A 54 -6.94 -6.96 4.77
CA ILE A 54 -5.60 -7.51 4.95
C ILE A 54 -5.27 -7.49 6.44
N LYS A 55 -4.52 -8.49 6.89
CA LYS A 55 -4.09 -8.58 8.29
C LYS A 55 -2.95 -7.60 8.56
N ASP A 56 -2.02 -7.52 7.60
CA ASP A 56 -0.77 -6.76 7.69
C ASP A 56 -0.48 -6.14 6.32
N LEU A 57 -0.05 -4.87 6.29
CA LEU A 57 0.40 -4.18 5.08
C LEU A 57 1.92 -4.00 5.16
N PRO A 58 2.71 -4.67 4.31
CA PRO A 58 4.15 -4.45 4.27
C PRO A 58 4.46 -2.99 3.94
N LEU A 59 5.45 -2.41 4.63
CA LEU A 59 5.89 -1.03 4.37
C LEU A 59 6.35 -0.86 2.92
N GLU A 60 7.06 -1.85 2.37
CA GLU A 60 7.45 -1.86 0.96
C GLU A 60 6.24 -1.68 0.02
N THR A 61 5.13 -2.38 0.29
CA THR A 61 3.90 -2.28 -0.48
C THR A 61 3.26 -0.90 -0.33
N LEU A 62 3.23 -0.35 0.90
CA LEU A 62 2.72 0.99 1.12
C LEU A 62 3.54 2.05 0.36
N ARG A 63 4.88 1.97 0.42
CA ARG A 63 5.76 2.88 -0.30
C ARG A 63 5.60 2.76 -1.82
N SER A 64 5.37 1.55 -2.34
CA SER A 64 5.06 1.36 -3.76
C SER A 64 3.72 1.99 -4.16
N ILE A 65 2.69 1.88 -3.33
CA ILE A 65 1.38 2.52 -3.53
C ILE A 65 1.52 4.05 -3.50
N GLU A 66 2.23 4.59 -2.52
CA GLU A 66 2.55 6.02 -2.41
C GLU A 66 3.25 6.55 -3.65
N LYS A 67 4.28 5.83 -4.13
CA LYS A 67 5.01 6.17 -5.35
C LYS A 67 4.11 6.12 -6.59
N ALA A 68 3.25 5.11 -6.72
CA ALA A 68 2.32 4.98 -7.84
C ALA A 68 1.26 6.09 -7.85
N LEU A 69 0.81 6.53 -6.68
CA LEU A 69 -0.16 7.61 -6.51
C LEU A 69 0.46 9.02 -6.48
N GLY A 70 1.79 9.12 -6.31
CA GLY A 70 2.47 10.40 -6.12
C GLY A 70 2.09 11.11 -4.81
N VAL A 71 1.74 10.37 -3.75
CA VAL A 71 1.33 10.90 -2.45
C VAL A 71 2.16 10.27 -1.33
N ASP A 72 2.28 10.94 -0.19
CA ASP A 72 2.84 10.38 1.04
C ASP A 72 1.74 10.38 2.11
N PHE A 73 1.49 9.23 2.73
CA PHE A 73 0.49 9.09 3.79
C PHE A 73 1.06 9.38 5.19
N ASP A 74 2.30 9.90 5.27
CA ASP A 74 3.11 10.14 6.48
C ASP A 74 3.08 8.97 7.46
N VAL A 75 3.04 7.74 6.93
CA VAL A 75 3.04 6.55 7.76
C VAL A 75 4.46 6.30 8.25
N ARG A 76 4.67 6.58 9.54
CA ARG A 76 5.92 6.32 10.26
C ARG A 76 5.77 5.11 11.17
N PHE A 77 6.76 4.22 11.09
CA PHE A 77 6.95 3.11 12.02
C PHE A 77 8.06 3.54 12.98
N GLU A 78 7.75 3.59 14.28
CA GLU A 78 8.73 3.69 15.36
C GLU A 78 9.11 2.28 15.83
#